data_AF-A0AA40AUF7-F1
#
_entry.id   AF-A0AA40AUF7-F1
#
_cell.length_a   1.000
_cell.length_b   1.000
_cell.length_c   1.000
_cell.angle_alpha   90.00
_cell.angle_beta   90.00
_cell.angle_gamma   90.00
#
_symmetry.space_group_name_H-M   'P 1'
#
loop_
_entity.id
_entity.type
_entity.pdbx_description
1 polymer ?
#
loop_
_entity_poly.entity_id
_entity_poly.type
_entity_poly.pdbx_seq_one_letter_code
_entity_poly.pdbx_strand_id
1 'polypeptide(L)'
;MPSDILPGDVVAIESNFKGYLFYVDSKNRLAYLLGPGAGSKNSHFEVKLIKDKADEPVYVNPEVKQIAAISWVNPTNDREIRVYYSANTTKHLSEVYLTNEGKSSDGKWVKGALQAGNKFEVKAGSSISATVTRSFDGKPTGIKVYAAEDGKVNQYDLPNISLFKTEFGDEWENPIIITSKVAGF
;
A
#
# COMPACT_ATOMS: atom_id res chain seq x y z
N MET A 1 -25.50 -19.73 -1.20
CA MET A 1 -24.76 -19.56 0.06
C MET A 1 -23.80 -18.41 -0.12
N PRO A 2 -23.61 -17.49 0.84
CA PRO A 2 -22.56 -16.51 0.72
C PRO A 2 -21.25 -17.28 0.81
N SER A 3 -20.47 -17.30 -0.26
CA SER A 3 -19.17 -17.97 -0.29
C SER A 3 -18.27 -17.33 0.76
N ASP A 4 -17.77 -18.14 1.70
CA ASP A 4 -16.73 -17.83 2.68
C ASP A 4 -15.40 -17.51 1.98
N ILE A 5 -15.37 -16.43 1.18
CA ILE A 5 -14.14 -15.96 0.55
C ILE A 5 -13.41 -15.14 1.61
N LEU A 6 -12.54 -15.82 2.35
CA LEU A 6 -11.50 -15.18 3.13
C LEU A 6 -10.67 -14.28 2.20
N PRO A 7 -10.23 -13.10 2.66
CA PRO A 7 -9.41 -12.22 1.84
C PRO A 7 -8.14 -12.96 1.42
N GLY A 8 -7.83 -12.92 0.12
CA GLY A 8 -6.65 -13.58 -0.44
C GLY A 8 -5.32 -12.94 0.00
N ASP A 9 -5.38 -11.71 0.51
CA ASP A 9 -4.26 -11.00 1.11
C ASP A 9 -4.75 -10.03 2.19
N VAL A 10 -3.91 -9.79 3.20
CA VAL A 10 -4.16 -8.85 4.29
C VAL A 10 -2.86 -8.16 4.70
N VAL A 11 -2.93 -6.87 5.03
CA VAL A 11 -1.78 -6.14 5.58
C VAL A 11 -2.20 -5.36 6.79
N ALA A 12 -1.45 -5.53 7.89
CA ALA A 12 -1.68 -4.84 9.14
C ALA A 12 -0.66 -3.72 9.32
N ILE A 13 -1.12 -2.56 9.79
CA ILE A 13 -0.26 -1.51 10.32
C ILE A 13 -0.85 -0.99 11.63
N GLU A 14 0.00 -0.36 12.43
CA GLU A 14 -0.44 0.46 13.54
C GLU A 14 -0.27 1.93 13.19
N SER A 15 -1.29 2.75 13.47
CA SER A 15 -1.20 4.20 13.35
C SER A 15 -2.08 4.84 14.42
N ASN A 16 -1.59 5.90 15.05
CA ASN A 16 -2.30 6.62 16.10
C ASN A 16 -2.85 5.73 17.23
N PHE A 17 -2.08 4.71 17.62
CA PHE A 17 -2.49 3.72 18.64
C PHE A 17 -3.73 2.89 18.25
N LYS A 18 -4.08 2.85 16.96
CA LYS A 18 -5.13 1.99 16.40
C LYS A 18 -4.51 1.00 15.42
N GLY A 19 -5.01 -0.21 15.42
CA GLY A 19 -4.69 -1.22 14.42
C GLY A 19 -5.53 -1.00 13.16
N TYR A 20 -4.90 -1.07 11.99
CA TYR A 20 -5.56 -1.07 10.70
C TYR A 20 -5.23 -2.39 10.01
N LEU A 21 -6.25 -3.19 9.70
CA LEU A 21 -6.09 -4.40 8.90
C LEU A 21 -6.71 -4.17 7.53
N PHE A 22 -5.90 -3.86 6.53
CA PHE A 22 -6.33 -3.69 5.16
C PHE A 22 -6.50 -5.02 4.46
N TYR A 23 -7.48 -5.10 3.57
CA TYR A 23 -7.78 -6.30 2.78
C TYR A 23 -8.55 -5.93 1.51
N VAL A 24 -8.61 -6.89 0.58
CA VAL A 24 -9.46 -6.82 -0.62
C VAL A 24 -10.68 -7.70 -0.41
N ASP A 25 -11.87 -7.13 -0.54
CA ASP A 25 -13.11 -7.89 -0.35
C ASP A 25 -13.49 -8.75 -1.57
N SER A 26 -14.56 -9.53 -1.45
CA SER A 26 -15.03 -10.43 -2.51
C SER A 26 -15.50 -9.71 -3.79
N LYS A 27 -15.69 -8.39 -3.76
CA LYS A 27 -16.03 -7.55 -4.91
C LYS A 27 -14.80 -6.80 -5.45
N ASN A 28 -13.60 -7.21 -5.02
CA ASN A 28 -12.32 -6.59 -5.34
C ASN A 28 -12.24 -5.11 -4.90
N ARG A 29 -12.90 -4.75 -3.81
CA ARG A 29 -12.83 -3.41 -3.22
C ARG A 29 -11.81 -3.39 -2.10
N LEU A 30 -11.05 -2.30 -2.02
CA LEU A 30 -10.11 -2.08 -0.92
C LEU A 30 -10.87 -1.64 0.33
N ALA A 31 -10.63 -2.34 1.43
CA ALA A 31 -11.31 -2.15 2.70
C ALA A 31 -10.33 -2.28 3.86
N TYR A 32 -10.75 -1.89 5.06
CA TYR A 32 -10.00 -2.14 6.28
C TYR A 32 -10.90 -2.36 7.49
N LEU A 33 -10.37 -3.13 8.43
CA LEU A 33 -10.88 -3.20 9.79
C LEU A 33 -10.13 -2.18 10.65
N LEU A 34 -10.87 -1.25 11.25
CA LEU A 34 -10.33 -0.31 12.21
C LEU A 34 -10.46 -0.89 13.62
N GLY A 35 -9.32 -1.20 14.20
CA GLY A 35 -9.21 -1.67 15.58
C GLY A 35 -9.46 -0.56 16.58
N PRO A 36 -9.80 -0.93 17.82
CA PRO A 36 -9.97 0.03 18.89
C PRO A 36 -8.61 0.66 19.27
N GLY A 37 -8.66 1.86 19.86
CA GLY A 37 -7.44 2.56 20.31
C GLY A 37 -6.74 1.86 21.49
N ALA A 38 -5.49 2.25 21.74
CA ALA A 38 -4.69 1.70 22.84
C ALA A 38 -5.41 1.74 24.18
N GLY A 39 -5.24 0.67 24.96
CA GLY A 39 -5.85 0.51 26.28
C GLY A 39 -7.32 0.06 26.26
N SER A 40 -7.93 -0.06 25.07
CA SER A 40 -9.26 -0.64 24.94
C SER A 40 -9.23 -2.15 25.21
N LYS A 41 -10.09 -2.63 26.12
CA LYS A 41 -10.36 -4.07 26.30
C LYS A 41 -11.39 -4.61 25.31
N ASN A 42 -11.98 -3.72 24.50
CA ASN A 42 -12.96 -4.07 23.50
C ASN A 42 -12.26 -4.74 22.31
N SER A 43 -12.88 -5.76 21.72
CA SER A 43 -12.41 -6.42 20.49
C SER A 43 -13.24 -6.05 19.26
N HIS A 44 -14.10 -5.03 19.34
CA HIS A 44 -14.91 -4.57 18.21
C HIS A 44 -14.05 -3.81 17.20
N PHE A 45 -14.03 -4.32 15.97
CA PHE A 45 -13.45 -3.66 14.81
C PHE A 45 -14.56 -3.05 13.96
N GLU A 46 -14.34 -1.84 13.46
CA GLU A 46 -15.24 -1.22 12.48
C GLU A 46 -14.80 -1.56 11.07
N VAL A 47 -15.72 -2.06 10.24
CA VAL A 47 -15.46 -2.27 8.81
C VAL A 47 -15.60 -0.95 8.06
N LYS A 48 -14.58 -0.58 7.29
CA LYS A 48 -14.58 0.64 6.48
C LYS A 48 -14.18 0.29 5.04
N LEU A 49 -14.89 0.87 4.07
CA LEU A 49 -14.48 0.83 2.67
C LEU A 49 -13.58 2.03 2.38
N ILE A 50 -12.50 1.82 1.62
CA ILE A 50 -11.71 2.91 1.09
C ILE A 50 -12.42 3.46 -0.14
N LYS A 51 -12.69 4.75 -0.10
CA LYS A 51 -13.36 5.50 -1.16
C LYS A 51 -12.51 6.68 -1.58
N ASP A 52 -12.52 7.02 -2.87
CA ASP A 52 -11.81 8.18 -3.36
C ASP A 52 -12.58 9.49 -3.10
N LYS A 53 -12.08 10.61 -3.65
CA LYS A 53 -12.68 11.94 -3.45
C LYS A 53 -14.12 12.04 -3.98
N ALA A 54 -14.54 11.18 -4.90
CA ALA A 54 -15.90 11.13 -5.43
C ALA A 54 -16.84 10.24 -4.61
N ASP A 55 -16.38 9.71 -3.46
CA ASP A 55 -17.08 8.72 -2.64
C ASP A 55 -17.26 7.35 -3.35
N GLU A 56 -16.49 7.11 -4.40
CA GLU A 56 -16.49 5.85 -5.14
C GLU A 56 -15.50 4.85 -4.51
N PRO A 57 -15.87 3.56 -4.37
CA PRO A 57 -14.96 2.54 -3.85
C PRO A 57 -13.68 2.42 -4.68
N VAL A 58 -12.56 2.19 -4.00
CA VAL A 58 -11.30 1.87 -4.67
C VAL A 58 -11.30 0.39 -5.05
N TYR A 59 -11.17 0.10 -6.34
CA TYR A 59 -11.14 -1.27 -6.87
C TYR A 59 -9.71 -1.73 -7.17
N VAL A 60 -9.40 -2.94 -6.74
CA VAL A 60 -8.15 -3.66 -6.97
C VAL A 60 -8.34 -4.64 -8.13
N ASN A 61 -7.26 -4.91 -8.88
CA ASN A 61 -7.30 -5.90 -9.96
C ASN A 61 -7.62 -7.30 -9.44
N PRO A 62 -8.54 -8.05 -10.07
CA PRO A 62 -8.93 -9.38 -9.61
C PRO A 62 -7.81 -10.43 -9.68
N GLU A 63 -6.79 -10.23 -10.54
CA GLU A 63 -5.65 -11.13 -10.72
C GLU A 63 -4.45 -10.77 -9.85
N VAL A 64 -4.42 -9.54 -9.32
CA VAL A 64 -3.37 -9.00 -8.44
C VAL A 64 -4.03 -8.42 -7.19
N LYS A 65 -4.38 -9.29 -6.25
CA LYS A 65 -5.06 -8.90 -5.00
C LYS A 65 -4.10 -8.52 -3.88
N GLN A 66 -2.79 -8.66 -4.10
CA GLN A 66 -1.81 -8.27 -3.11
C GLN A 66 -1.81 -6.76 -2.85
N ILE A 67 -1.64 -6.39 -1.59
CA ILE A 67 -1.59 -5.02 -1.11
C ILE A 67 -0.42 -4.83 -0.16
N ALA A 68 0.07 -3.60 -0.06
CA ALA A 68 1.03 -3.21 0.97
C ALA A 68 0.55 -1.94 1.66
N ALA A 69 0.88 -1.78 2.93
CA ALA A 69 0.52 -0.57 3.66
C ALA A 69 1.66 -0.15 4.58
N ILE A 70 1.79 1.17 4.76
CA ILE A 70 2.78 1.79 5.64
C ILE A 70 2.15 2.96 6.38
N SER A 71 2.68 3.26 7.57
CA SER A 71 2.32 4.44 8.35
C SER A 71 3.57 5.16 8.86
N TRP A 72 3.47 6.48 9.00
CA TRP A 72 4.49 7.30 9.69
C TRP A 72 3.89 8.61 10.20
N VAL A 73 4.68 9.31 11.00
CA VAL A 73 4.43 10.71 11.38
C VAL A 73 5.33 11.57 10.50
N ASN A 74 4.75 12.42 9.68
CA ASN A 74 5.51 13.28 8.78
C ASN A 74 6.19 14.44 9.56
N PRO A 75 7.09 15.23 8.93
CA PRO A 75 7.75 16.34 9.60
C PRO A 75 6.82 17.45 10.13
N THR A 76 5.59 17.57 9.58
CA THR A 76 4.56 18.51 10.08
C THR A 76 3.76 17.93 11.25
N ASN A 77 4.20 16.78 11.79
CA ASN A 77 3.56 16.04 12.88
C ASN A 77 2.16 15.49 12.53
N ASP A 78 1.87 15.35 11.24
CA ASP A 78 0.67 14.69 10.76
C ASP A 78 0.94 13.21 10.53
N ARG A 79 -0.03 12.38 10.90
CA ARG A 79 0.03 10.95 10.62
C ARG A 79 -0.42 10.70 9.19
N GLU A 80 0.36 9.90 8.48
CA GLU A 80 0.05 9.44 7.14
C GLU A 80 -0.02 7.92 7.12
N ILE A 81 -1.05 7.41 6.45
CA ILE A 81 -1.14 6.02 6.03
C ILE A 81 -1.16 6.00 4.52
N ARG A 82 -0.39 5.08 3.91
CA ARG A 82 -0.46 4.80 2.48
C ARG A 82 -0.69 3.33 2.23
N VAL A 83 -1.51 3.04 1.23
CA VAL A 83 -1.82 1.69 0.77
C VAL A 83 -1.51 1.59 -0.71
N TYR A 84 -0.72 0.59 -1.05
CA TYR A 84 -0.30 0.26 -2.41
C TYR A 84 -1.06 -0.96 -2.90
N TYR A 85 -1.51 -0.90 -4.15
CA TYR A 85 -2.35 -1.91 -4.75
C TYR A 85 -2.19 -1.91 -6.28
N SER A 86 -2.73 -2.92 -6.96
CA SER A 86 -2.83 -2.94 -8.42
C SER A 86 -4.19 -2.43 -8.88
N ALA A 87 -4.24 -1.41 -9.74
CA ALA A 87 -5.49 -0.82 -10.22
C ALA A 87 -6.32 -1.79 -11.06
N ASN A 88 -7.63 -1.80 -10.85
CA ASN A 88 -8.54 -2.78 -11.44
C ASN A 88 -8.40 -2.97 -12.97
N THR A 89 -8.43 -1.88 -13.74
CA THR A 89 -8.48 -1.97 -15.20
C THR A 89 -7.12 -2.10 -15.87
N THR A 90 -6.06 -1.56 -15.27
CA THR A 90 -4.76 -1.43 -15.92
C THR A 90 -3.67 -2.31 -15.32
N LYS A 91 -3.93 -2.98 -14.19
CA LYS A 91 -2.91 -3.67 -13.37
C LYS A 91 -1.78 -2.75 -12.88
N HIS A 92 -1.90 -1.44 -13.06
CA HIS A 92 -0.83 -0.51 -12.71
C HIS A 92 -0.67 -0.41 -11.20
N LEU A 93 0.58 -0.38 -10.74
CA LEU A 93 0.89 -0.08 -9.36
C LEU A 93 0.33 1.30 -8.97
N SER A 94 -0.42 1.32 -7.89
CA SER A 94 -1.28 2.42 -7.48
C SER A 94 -1.16 2.69 -6.00
N GLU A 95 -1.55 3.90 -5.59
CA GLU A 95 -1.48 4.35 -4.21
C GLU A 95 -2.77 5.07 -3.82
N VAL A 96 -3.24 4.83 -2.60
CA VAL A 96 -4.15 5.71 -1.88
C VAL A 96 -3.55 6.06 -0.53
N TYR A 97 -3.81 7.27 -0.07
CA TYR A 97 -3.29 7.74 1.22
C TYR A 97 -4.37 8.44 2.05
N LEU A 98 -4.14 8.41 3.36
CA LEU A 98 -4.92 9.10 4.37
C LEU A 98 -3.96 10.02 5.14
N THR A 99 -4.25 11.31 5.17
CA THR A 99 -3.52 12.30 6.00
C THR A 99 -4.39 12.78 7.14
N ASN A 100 -3.76 13.31 8.20
CA ASN A 100 -4.43 13.92 9.36
C ASN A 100 -5.36 12.97 10.14
N GLU A 101 -4.99 11.70 10.21
CA GLU A 101 -5.70 10.72 11.04
C GLU A 101 -5.77 11.19 12.50
N GLY A 102 -6.99 11.40 13.03
CA GLY A 102 -7.22 11.79 14.44
C GLY A 102 -7.45 13.28 14.71
N LYS A 103 -7.47 14.15 13.69
CA LYS A 103 -8.03 15.51 13.82
C LYS A 103 -9.55 15.48 13.60
N SER A 104 -10.29 16.49 14.06
CA SER A 104 -11.77 16.56 14.19
C SER A 104 -12.60 16.30 12.92
N SER A 105 -11.95 16.09 11.77
CA SER A 105 -12.54 15.50 10.58
C SER A 105 -11.73 14.24 10.25
N ASP A 106 -12.31 13.05 10.38
CA ASP A 106 -11.69 11.82 9.89
C ASP A 106 -11.17 12.08 8.46
N GLY A 107 -9.86 11.93 8.26
CA GLY A 107 -9.23 12.21 6.97
C GLY A 107 -9.96 11.47 5.84
N LYS A 108 -10.02 12.08 4.67
CA LYS A 108 -10.53 11.39 3.48
C LYS A 108 -9.38 10.66 2.79
N TRP A 109 -9.66 9.46 2.31
CA TRP A 109 -8.73 8.75 1.44
C TRP A 109 -8.62 9.47 0.10
N VAL A 110 -7.39 9.61 -0.39
CA VAL A 110 -7.07 10.32 -1.63
C VAL A 110 -6.15 9.45 -2.48
N LYS A 111 -6.33 9.50 -3.80
CA LYS A 111 -5.41 8.86 -4.76
C LYS A 111 -4.03 9.50 -4.70
N GLY A 112 -3.01 8.66 -4.60
CA GLY A 112 -1.61 9.04 -4.52
C GLY A 112 -0.97 9.34 -5.88
N ALA A 113 0.21 9.96 -5.85
CA ALA A 113 0.92 10.40 -7.05
C ALA A 113 1.60 9.25 -7.81
N LEU A 114 1.76 8.07 -7.19
CA LEU A 114 2.39 6.90 -7.82
C LEU A 114 1.67 6.44 -9.11
N GLN A 115 0.39 6.80 -9.25
CA GLN A 115 -0.40 6.51 -10.45
C GLN A 115 -0.11 7.45 -11.63
N ALA A 116 0.45 8.64 -11.40
CA ALA A 116 0.58 9.66 -12.43
C ALA A 116 1.69 9.28 -13.43
N GLY A 117 1.30 8.88 -14.65
CA GLY A 117 2.23 8.52 -15.72
C GLY A 117 2.86 7.13 -15.61
N ASN A 118 2.63 6.42 -14.50
CA ASN A 118 3.14 5.07 -14.29
C ASN A 118 2.35 4.05 -15.14
N LYS A 119 3.06 3.27 -15.95
CA LYS A 119 2.54 2.16 -16.76
C LYS A 119 3.04 0.79 -16.29
N PHE A 120 3.60 0.72 -15.09
CA PHE A 120 4.13 -0.51 -14.53
C PHE A 120 3.01 -1.47 -14.18
N GLU A 121 2.86 -2.54 -14.96
CA GLU A 121 1.91 -3.61 -14.71
C GLU A 121 2.48 -4.59 -13.69
N VAL A 122 1.78 -4.74 -12.56
CA VAL A 122 2.18 -5.68 -11.52
C VAL A 122 1.90 -7.11 -11.98
N LYS A 123 2.88 -8.00 -11.82
CA LYS A 123 2.76 -9.42 -12.18
C LYS A 123 1.66 -10.11 -11.37
N ALA A 124 0.79 -10.85 -12.05
CA ALA A 124 -0.25 -11.66 -11.42
C ALA A 124 0.34 -12.62 -10.37
N GLY A 125 -0.31 -12.68 -9.20
CA GLY A 125 0.13 -13.50 -8.07
C GLY A 125 1.42 -13.04 -7.35
N SER A 126 2.04 -11.91 -7.76
CA SER A 126 3.23 -11.38 -7.10
C SER A 126 2.90 -10.46 -5.91
N SER A 127 3.80 -10.40 -4.93
CA SER A 127 3.65 -9.51 -3.78
C SER A 127 4.03 -8.07 -4.08
N ILE A 128 3.36 -7.14 -3.41
CA ILE A 128 3.78 -5.74 -3.27
C ILE A 128 4.36 -5.59 -1.86
N SER A 129 5.45 -4.85 -1.71
CA SER A 129 6.03 -4.51 -0.41
C SER A 129 6.35 -3.02 -0.36
N ALA A 130 6.21 -2.41 0.82
CA ALA A 130 6.49 -1.00 1.00
C ALA A 130 7.15 -0.74 2.36
N THR A 131 7.97 0.30 2.42
CA THR A 131 8.67 0.72 3.63
C THR A 131 8.93 2.22 3.63
N VAL A 132 9.03 2.78 4.83
CA VAL A 132 9.42 4.17 5.08
C VAL A 132 10.94 4.19 5.28
N THR A 133 11.63 4.95 4.44
CA THR A 133 13.06 5.24 4.63
C THR A 133 13.21 6.21 5.79
N ARG A 134 14.20 5.96 6.65
CA ARG A 134 14.50 6.81 7.79
C ARG A 134 15.96 7.22 7.78
N SER A 135 16.22 8.45 8.22
CA SER A 135 17.55 8.93 8.56
C SER A 135 18.08 8.24 9.81
N PHE A 136 19.36 8.45 10.10
CA PHE A 136 20.03 7.88 11.27
C PHE A 136 19.39 8.28 12.61
N ASP A 137 18.84 9.50 12.70
CA ASP A 137 18.09 9.99 13.86
C ASP A 137 16.63 9.50 13.90
N GLY A 138 16.27 8.55 13.01
CA GLY A 138 14.96 7.89 12.98
C GLY A 138 13.85 8.72 12.32
N LYS A 139 14.14 9.93 11.82
CA LYS A 139 13.15 10.74 11.10
C LYS A 139 12.84 10.10 9.74
N PRO A 140 11.57 10.07 9.33
CA PRO A 140 11.24 9.49 8.04
C PRO A 140 11.64 10.48 6.92
N THR A 141 12.33 9.98 5.91
CA THR A 141 12.92 10.77 4.81
C THR A 141 12.32 10.46 3.46
N GLY A 142 11.65 9.32 3.31
CA GLY A 142 11.06 8.93 2.04
C GLY A 142 10.37 7.59 2.09
N ILE A 143 9.96 7.10 0.93
CA ILE A 143 9.21 5.85 0.75
C ILE A 143 9.91 4.99 -0.28
N LYS A 144 9.86 3.67 -0.08
CA LYS A 144 10.23 2.68 -1.07
C LYS A 144 9.11 1.67 -1.26
N VAL A 145 8.77 1.38 -2.51
CA VAL A 145 7.78 0.38 -2.89
C VAL A 145 8.43 -0.59 -3.86
N TYR A 146 8.17 -1.87 -3.66
CA TYR A 146 8.75 -2.99 -4.38
C TYR A 146 7.63 -3.80 -5.00
N ALA A 147 7.74 -4.07 -6.31
CA ALA A 147 6.78 -4.90 -7.03
C ALA A 147 7.48 -5.63 -8.18
N ALA A 148 6.99 -6.81 -8.54
CA ALA A 148 7.46 -7.53 -9.72
C ALA A 148 6.67 -7.10 -10.95
N GLU A 149 7.36 -6.88 -12.07
CA GLU A 149 6.72 -6.52 -13.33
C GLU A 149 6.24 -7.77 -14.09
N ASP A 150 5.08 -7.68 -14.73
CA ASP A 150 4.59 -8.78 -15.55
C ASP A 150 5.50 -9.06 -16.76
N GLY A 151 5.64 -10.34 -17.12
CA GLY A 151 6.41 -10.77 -18.29
C GLY A 151 7.93 -10.53 -18.26
N LYS A 152 8.52 -10.02 -17.17
CA LYS A 152 9.95 -9.74 -17.08
C LYS A 152 10.67 -10.58 -16.01
N VAL A 153 11.62 -11.40 -16.46
CA VAL A 153 12.61 -12.10 -15.60
C VAL A 153 14.01 -11.55 -15.89
N ASN A 154 14.92 -11.61 -14.92
CA ASN A 154 16.30 -11.22 -15.15
C ASN A 154 17.08 -12.34 -15.88
N GLN A 155 18.33 -12.07 -16.24
CA GLN A 155 19.21 -13.03 -16.92
C GLN A 155 19.51 -14.32 -16.12
N TYR A 156 19.09 -14.39 -14.85
CA TYR A 156 19.24 -15.54 -13.96
C TYR A 156 17.90 -16.25 -13.69
N ASP A 157 16.86 -15.97 -14.49
CA ASP A 157 15.51 -16.52 -14.35
C ASP A 157 14.84 -16.18 -13.00
N LEU A 158 15.29 -15.10 -12.35
CA LEU A 158 14.65 -14.56 -11.15
C LEU A 158 13.65 -13.45 -11.54
N PRO A 159 12.57 -13.23 -10.75
CA PRO A 159 11.64 -12.13 -10.99
C PRO A 159 12.36 -10.77 -11.05
N ASN A 160 12.05 -9.94 -12.06
CA ASN A 160 12.49 -8.55 -12.06
C ASN A 160 11.64 -7.76 -11.05
N ILE A 161 12.24 -7.46 -9.91
CA ILE A 161 11.64 -6.60 -8.88
C ILE A 161 12.05 -5.17 -9.18
N SER A 162 11.08 -4.28 -9.29
CA SER A 162 11.31 -2.84 -9.44
C SER A 162 11.16 -2.13 -8.10
N LEU A 163 12.04 -1.17 -7.86
CA LEU A 163 12.00 -0.22 -6.75
C LEU A 163 11.44 1.11 -7.24
N PHE A 164 10.33 1.53 -6.65
CA PHE A 164 9.81 2.89 -6.73
C PHE A 164 10.21 3.63 -5.46
N LYS A 165 10.79 4.82 -5.59
CA LYS A 165 11.18 5.63 -4.42
C LYS A 165 10.88 7.10 -4.62
N THR A 166 10.69 7.77 -3.50
CA THR A 166 10.52 9.22 -3.42
C THR A 166 11.02 9.70 -2.05
N GLU A 167 11.65 10.87 -2.01
CA GLU A 167 11.92 11.58 -0.77
C GLU A 167 10.71 12.47 -0.42
N PHE A 168 10.49 12.75 0.86
CA PHE A 168 9.34 13.57 1.23
C PHE A 168 9.49 15.01 0.75
N GLY A 169 8.53 15.44 -0.08
CA GLY A 169 8.55 16.75 -0.74
C GLY A 169 8.89 16.67 -2.22
N ASP A 170 9.38 15.52 -2.69
CA ASP A 170 9.78 15.30 -4.07
C ASP A 170 8.73 14.49 -4.85
N GLU A 171 8.95 14.39 -6.17
CA GLU A 171 8.18 13.51 -7.04
C GLU A 171 8.67 12.05 -6.93
N TRP A 172 7.89 11.12 -7.48
CA TRP A 172 8.35 9.75 -7.63
C TRP A 172 9.47 9.68 -8.65
N GLU A 173 10.57 9.01 -8.29
CA GLU A 173 11.64 8.72 -9.22
C GLU A 173 11.22 7.62 -10.21
N ASN A 174 11.90 7.58 -11.36
CA ASN A 174 11.76 6.47 -12.30
C ASN A 174 12.09 5.13 -11.60
N PRO A 175 11.33 4.06 -11.87
CA PRO A 175 11.55 2.78 -11.22
C PRO A 175 12.92 2.21 -11.55
N ILE A 176 13.61 1.71 -10.52
CA ILE A 176 14.92 1.06 -10.64
C ILE A 176 14.71 -0.45 -10.62
N ILE A 177 15.15 -1.16 -11.64
CA ILE A 177 15.16 -2.63 -11.62
C ILE A 177 16.24 -3.10 -10.65
N ILE A 178 15.84 -3.86 -9.64
CA ILE A 178 16.76 -4.47 -8.69
C ILE A 178 17.43 -5.64 -9.39
N THR A 179 18.71 -5.49 -9.68
CA THR A 179 19.54 -6.57 -10.20
C THR A 179 20.25 -7.25 -9.03
N SER A 180 19.84 -8.47 -8.70
CA SER A 180 20.61 -9.33 -7.81
C SER A 180 21.55 -10.19 -8.65
N LYS A 181 22.84 -10.17 -8.30
CA LYS A 181 23.73 -11.30 -8.58
C LYS A 181 23.54 -12.25 -7.41
N VAL A 182 23.21 -13.52 -7.66
CA VAL A 182 23.31 -14.54 -6.61
C VAL A 182 24.79 -14.57 -6.22
N ALA A 183 25.12 -14.07 -5.03
CA ALA A 183 26.44 -14.27 -4.47
C ALA A 183 26.54 -15.76 -4.17
N GLY A 184 27.47 -16.45 -4.86
CA GLY A 184 27.70 -17.87 -4.63
C GLY A 184 28.01 -18.11 -3.14
N PHE A 185 27.36 -19.11 -2.57
CA PHE A 185 27.68 -19.63 -1.24
C PHE A 185 29.02 -20.36 -1.26
#